data_AF-A0A920W2W5-F1
#
_entry.id   AF-A0A920W2W5-F1
#
_cell.length_a   1.000
_cell.length_b   1.000
_cell.length_c   1.000
_cell.angle_alpha   90.00
_cell.angle_beta   90.00
_cell.angle_gamma   90.00
#
_symmetry.space_group_name_H-M   'P 1'
#
loop_
_entity.id
_entity.type
_entity.pdbx_description
1 polymer ?
#
loop_
_entity_poly.entity_id
_entity_poly.type
_entity_poly.pdbx_seq_one_letter_code
_entity_poly.pdbx_strand_id
1 'polypeptide(L)'
;MALMHPISNNSPLWAEEKKGVPSFDTTPESIASKFNNFYEFGVEKDQIWKSARKLEIKNWTIEVGGLVKKSKTLDVETLIQRFPEEERVYRLRCGERPGLS
;
A
#
# COMPACT_ATOMS: atom_id res chain seq x y z
N MET A 1 -9.53 3.46 19.11
CA MET A 1 -8.34 3.31 19.99
C MET A 1 -7.95 1.84 19.96
N ALA A 2 -7.02 1.45 19.08
CA ALA A 2 -6.53 0.07 19.02
C ALA A 2 -5.39 -0.06 20.03
N LEU A 3 -5.57 -0.92 21.04
CA LEU A 3 -4.56 -1.21 22.06
C LEU A 3 -3.66 -2.35 21.54
N MET A 4 -2.38 -2.06 21.33
CA MET A 4 -1.33 -3.08 21.13
C MET A 4 -0.63 -3.32 22.48
N HIS A 5 -0.53 -4.58 22.89
CA HIS A 5 0.26 -5.00 24.05
C HIS A 5 1.74 -5.14 23.66
N PRO A 6 2.70 -4.88 24.57
CA PRO A 6 4.11 -4.92 24.25
C PRO A 6 4.63 -6.36 24.35
N ILE A 7 5.35 -6.83 23.33
CA ILE A 7 6.22 -8.01 23.45
C ILE A 7 7.65 -7.51 23.28
N SER A 8 8.43 -7.66 24.35
CA SER A 8 9.85 -7.39 24.41
C SER A 8 10.62 -8.35 23.50
N ASN A 9 11.33 -7.81 22.50
CA ASN A 9 12.74 -8.11 22.21
C ASN A 9 13.19 -7.29 20.99
N ASN A 10 14.44 -6.84 21.04
CA ASN A 10 15.10 -5.85 20.16
C ASN A 10 15.36 -6.33 18.72
N SER A 11 14.39 -6.99 18.09
CA SER A 11 14.42 -7.35 16.66
C SER A 11 13.31 -6.59 15.95
N PRO A 12 13.54 -6.00 14.75
CA PRO A 12 12.46 -5.37 14.01
C PRO A 12 11.36 -6.40 13.74
N LEU A 13 10.09 -6.02 13.91
CA LEU A 13 8.91 -6.89 13.69
C LEU A 13 8.81 -7.51 12.29
N TRP A 14 9.69 -7.12 11.36
CA TRP A 14 9.77 -7.63 10.00
C TRP A 14 10.93 -8.62 9.78
N ALA A 15 11.79 -8.83 10.78
CA ALA A 15 12.98 -9.69 10.68
C ALA A 15 12.70 -11.17 10.99
N GLU A 16 11.43 -11.59 11.07
CA GLU A 16 11.11 -13.00 11.20
C GLU A 16 11.19 -13.71 9.83
N GLU A 17 12.09 -14.69 9.81
CA GLU A 17 12.33 -15.67 8.76
C GLU A 17 11.03 -16.27 8.22
N LYS A 18 10.97 -16.51 6.90
CA LYS A 18 9.81 -16.98 6.11
C LYS A 18 9.24 -18.32 6.58
N LYS A 19 8.61 -18.35 7.75
CA LYS A 19 7.81 -19.49 8.22
C LYS A 19 6.35 -19.26 7.85
N GLY A 20 5.98 -19.86 6.72
CA GLY A 20 4.59 -20.07 6.34
C GLY A 20 3.88 -18.81 5.84
N VAL A 21 4.24 -18.35 4.64
CA VAL A 21 3.27 -17.58 3.83
C VAL A 21 2.03 -18.46 3.72
N PRO A 22 0.89 -18.11 4.33
CA PRO A 22 -0.29 -18.92 4.17
C PRO A 22 -0.63 -18.90 2.68
N SER A 23 -0.84 -20.08 2.08
CA SER A 23 -1.35 -20.19 0.72
C SER A 23 -2.74 -19.58 0.70
N PHE A 24 -2.81 -18.28 0.44
CA PHE A 24 -4.03 -17.59 0.11
C PHE A 24 -4.13 -17.55 -1.41
N ASP A 25 -5.27 -17.92 -1.96
CA ASP A 25 -5.57 -17.63 -3.35
C ASP A 25 -5.44 -16.11 -3.55
N THR A 26 -4.49 -15.71 -4.38
CA THR A 26 -4.26 -14.31 -4.68
C THR A 26 -5.37 -13.82 -5.58
N THR A 27 -5.80 -12.57 -5.38
CA THR A 27 -6.71 -11.92 -6.33
C THR A 27 -5.99 -11.84 -7.68
N PRO A 28 -6.61 -12.28 -8.79
CA PRO A 28 -6.03 -12.12 -10.12
C PRO A 28 -5.65 -10.66 -10.39
N GLU A 29 -4.47 -10.43 -10.97
CA GLU A 29 -3.96 -9.09 -11.27
C GLU A 29 -4.96 -8.27 -12.12
N SER A 30 -5.64 -8.92 -13.06
CA SER A 30 -6.65 -8.29 -13.91
C SER A 30 -7.84 -7.72 -13.14
N ILE A 31 -8.16 -8.30 -11.97
CA ILE A 31 -9.19 -7.79 -11.06
C ILE A 31 -8.59 -6.71 -10.17
N ALA A 32 -7.44 -6.98 -9.54
CA ALA A 32 -6.77 -6.03 -8.65
C ALA A 32 -6.43 -4.69 -9.32
N SER A 33 -6.07 -4.70 -10.60
CA SER A 33 -5.73 -3.50 -11.38
C SER A 33 -6.93 -2.75 -11.97
N LYS A 34 -8.12 -3.37 -12.03
CA LYS A 34 -9.28 -2.80 -12.74
C LYS A 34 -10.48 -2.51 -11.85
N PHE A 35 -10.64 -3.20 -10.73
CA PHE A 35 -11.77 -3.03 -9.81
C PHE A 35 -11.33 -2.21 -8.59
N ASN A 36 -11.40 -0.88 -8.71
CA ASN A 36 -10.78 0.05 -7.76
C ASN A 36 -11.75 1.11 -7.26
N ASN A 37 -11.42 1.67 -6.09
CA ASN A 37 -11.96 2.97 -5.65
C ASN A 37 -10.91 4.04 -5.93
N PHE A 38 -11.14 4.83 -6.97
CA PHE A 38 -10.28 5.98 -7.28
C PHE A 38 -11.17 7.12 -7.78
N TYR A 39 -11.77 7.83 -6.82
CA TYR A 39 -12.91 8.73 -7.03
C TYR A 39 -12.58 9.95 -7.89
N GLU A 40 -11.31 10.37 -7.90
CA GLU A 40 -10.77 11.41 -8.76
C GLU A 40 -10.98 11.11 -10.26
N PHE A 41 -11.14 9.83 -10.60
CA PHE A 41 -11.31 9.36 -11.98
C PHE A 41 -12.69 8.76 -12.27
N GLY A 42 -13.59 8.72 -11.27
CA GLY A 42 -14.97 8.26 -11.41
C GLY A 42 -15.46 7.40 -10.23
N VAL A 43 -16.74 7.05 -10.25
CA VAL A 43 -17.40 6.24 -9.21
C VAL A 43 -17.64 4.78 -9.64
N GLU A 44 -17.63 4.51 -10.94
CA GLU A 44 -17.89 3.18 -11.50
C GLU A 44 -16.63 2.31 -11.47
N LYS A 45 -16.59 1.36 -10.52
CA LYS A 45 -15.40 0.55 -10.19
C LYS A 45 -14.73 -0.14 -11.37
N ASP A 46 -15.49 -0.53 -12.40
CA ASP A 46 -15.04 -1.30 -13.57
C ASP A 46 -14.57 -0.43 -14.75
N GLN A 47 -14.78 0.89 -14.69
CA GLN A 47 -14.40 1.84 -15.75
C GLN A 47 -13.28 2.80 -15.36
N ILE A 48 -13.06 3.03 -14.06
CA ILE A 48 -12.08 3.98 -13.53
C ILE A 48 -10.66 3.77 -14.08
N TRP A 49 -10.24 2.51 -14.26
CA TRP A 49 -8.89 2.19 -14.76
C TRP A 49 -8.59 2.78 -16.16
N LYS A 50 -9.61 3.03 -16.98
CA LYS A 50 -9.44 3.65 -18.31
C LYS A 50 -9.07 5.13 -18.18
N SER A 51 -9.73 5.82 -17.27
CA SER A 51 -9.50 7.24 -16.99
C SER A 51 -8.20 7.46 -16.22
N ALA A 52 -7.89 6.61 -15.25
CA ALA A 52 -6.68 6.70 -14.42
C ALA A 52 -5.37 6.58 -15.21
N ARG A 53 -5.39 5.96 -16.39
CA ARG A 53 -4.22 5.88 -17.30
C ARG A 53 -3.72 7.24 -17.78
N LYS A 54 -4.52 8.30 -17.65
CA LYS A 54 -4.12 9.66 -18.01
C LYS A 54 -3.28 10.35 -16.93
N LEU A 55 -3.17 9.75 -15.74
CA LEU A 55 -2.34 10.28 -14.67
C LEU A 55 -0.85 10.17 -15.05
N GLU A 56 -0.16 11.32 -15.06
CA GLU A 56 1.29 11.33 -15.20
C GLU A 56 1.92 10.82 -13.90
N ILE A 57 2.65 9.71 -13.95
CA ILE A 57 3.23 9.04 -12.76
C ILE A 57 4.74 9.29 -12.57
N LYS A 58 5.36 10.09 -13.44
CA LYS A 58 6.79 10.42 -13.38
C LYS A 58 7.02 11.74 -12.65
N ASN A 59 8.22 11.94 -12.12
CA ASN A 59 8.66 13.18 -11.47
C ASN A 59 7.78 13.63 -10.28
N TRP A 60 7.25 12.67 -9.52
CA TRP A 60 6.49 12.98 -8.31
C TRP A 60 7.40 13.37 -7.15
N THR A 61 6.98 14.41 -6.44
CA THR A 61 7.60 14.86 -5.19
C THR A 61 6.70 14.49 -4.01
N ILE A 62 7.32 14.03 -2.93
CA ILE A 62 6.68 13.68 -1.66
C ILE A 62 7.20 14.61 -0.58
N GLU A 63 6.27 15.28 0.11
CA GLU A 63 6.59 16.12 1.26
C GLU A 63 6.36 15.34 2.56
N VAL A 64 7.40 15.26 3.40
CA VAL A 64 7.32 14.75 4.76
C VAL A 64 7.31 15.92 5.73
N GLY A 65 6.12 16.24 6.25
CA GLY A 65 5.87 17.38 7.15
C GLY A 65 5.18 17.01 8.46
N GLY A 66 4.65 18.01 9.17
CA GLY A 66 3.92 17.83 10.44
C GLY A 66 4.82 17.80 11.67
N LEU A 67 4.50 16.96 12.66
CA LEU A 67 5.24 16.82 13.93
C LEU A 67 6.52 15.97 13.75
N VAL A 68 7.43 16.46 12.91
CA VAL A 68 8.72 15.83 12.61
C VAL A 68 9.88 16.74 13.00
N LYS A 69 11.00 16.15 13.44
CA LYS A 69 12.21 16.93 13.79
C LYS A 69 12.88 17.53 12.56
N LYS A 70 12.79 16.86 11.41
CA LYS A 70 13.39 17.27 10.13
C LYS A 70 12.37 17.01 9.02
N SER A 71 11.69 18.06 8.58
CA SER A 71 10.87 18.00 7.38
C SER A 71 11.77 17.80 6.15
N LYS A 72 11.24 17.14 5.12
CA LYS A 72 11.98 16.90 3.89
C LYS A 72 11.04 16.70 2.71
N THR A 73 11.41 17.24 1.56
CA THR A 73 10.82 16.89 0.27
C THR A 73 11.72 15.88 -0.43
N LEU A 74 11.12 14.83 -0.99
CA LEU A 74 11.80 13.69 -1.59
C LEU A 74 11.21 13.39 -2.96
N ASP A 75 12.06 13.15 -3.95
CA ASP A 75 11.60 12.61 -5.23
C ASP A 75 11.29 11.12 -5.07
N VAL A 76 10.21 10.66 -5.70
CA VAL A 76 9.79 9.24 -5.63
C VAL A 76 10.90 8.31 -6.12
N GLU A 77 11.64 8.69 -7.15
CA GLU A 77 12.76 7.90 -7.69
C GLU A 77 13.88 7.71 -6.66
N THR A 78 14.15 8.73 -5.85
CA THR A 78 15.14 8.64 -4.77
C THR A 78 14.70 7.65 -3.70
N LEU A 79 13.40 7.53 -3.42
CA LEU A 79 12.88 6.56 -2.46
C LEU A 79 13.03 5.13 -2.96
N ILE A 80 12.66 4.87 -4.22
CA ILE A 80 12.76 3.55 -4.85
C ILE A 80 14.21 3.06 -4.87
N GLN A 81 15.17 3.94 -5.16
CA GLN A 81 16.59 3.57 -5.17
C GLN A 81 17.20 3.39 -3.78
N ARG A 82 16.66 4.08 -2.76
CA ARG A 82 17.25 4.12 -1.42
C ARG A 82 16.89 2.92 -0.55
N PHE A 83 15.71 2.33 -0.76
CA PHE A 83 15.21 1.24 0.07
C PHE A 83 15.07 -0.04 -0.75
N PRO A 84 15.49 -1.21 -0.22
CA PRO A 84 15.29 -2.47 -0.91
C PRO A 84 13.80 -2.76 -1.05
N GLU A 85 13.40 -3.31 -2.20
CA GLU A 85 12.03 -3.75 -2.42
C GLU A 85 11.70 -5.00 -1.61
N GLU A 86 10.49 -5.05 -1.07
CA GLU A 86 9.97 -6.19 -0.32
C GLU A 86 8.62 -6.60 -0.89
N GLU A 87 8.45 -7.89 -1.20
CA GLU A 87 7.17 -8.45 -1.58
C GLU A 87 6.41 -8.93 -0.33
N ARG A 88 5.20 -8.40 -0.15
CA ARG A 88 4.32 -8.78 0.97
C ARG A 88 2.92 -9.09 0.44
N VAL A 89 2.41 -10.28 0.75
CA VAL A 89 1.07 -10.71 0.36
C VAL A 89 0.08 -10.32 1.47
N TYR A 90 -0.83 -9.40 1.16
CA TYR A 90 -1.85 -8.90 2.09
C TYR A 90 -3.27 -9.10 1.57
N ARG A 91 -4.23 -9.25 2.49
CA ARG A 91 -5.66 -9.12 2.19
C ARG A 91 -6.08 -7.66 2.34
N LEU A 92 -6.30 -6.96 1.23
CA LEU A 92 -6.85 -5.61 1.23
C LEU A 92 -8.38 -5.67 1.38
N ARG A 93 -8.91 -5.13 2.48
CA ARG A 93 -10.35 -5.12 2.77
C ARG A 93 -10.91 -3.71 2.57
N CYS A 94 -11.90 -3.60 1.69
CA CYS A 94 -12.65 -2.36 1.50
C CYS A 94 -13.69 -2.18 2.62
N GLY A 95 -13.86 -0.95 3.13
CA GLY A 95 -14.85 -0.63 4.16
C GLY A 95 -16.31 -0.69 3.68
N GLU A 96 -16.55 -0.69 2.37
CA GLU A 96 -17.90 -0.71 1.77
C GLU A 96 -18.67 -2.01 2.00
N ARG A 97 -17.97 -3.11 2.33
CA ARG A 97 -18.61 -4.38 2.62
C ARG A 97 -18.10 -4.97 3.94
N PRO A 98 -18.74 -4.65 5.07
CA PRO A 98 -18.50 -5.36 6.31
C PRO A 98 -19.01 -6.80 6.17
N GLY A 99 -18.16 -7.81 6.46
CA GLY A 99 -18.64 -9.17 6.75
C GLY A 99 -18.33 -10.31 5.78
N LEU A 100 -17.42 -10.15 4.81
CA LEU A 100 -16.91 -11.27 4.02
C LEU A 100 -15.40 -11.39 4.20
N SER A 101 -14.96 -11.80 5.41
CA SER A 101 -13.57 -12.09 5.76
C SER A 101 -13.12 -13.48 5.31
#